data_AF-S2QZU6-F1
#
_entry.id   AF-S2QZU6-F1
#
_cell.length_a   1.000
_cell.length_b   1.000
_cell.length_c   1.000
_cell.angle_alpha   90.00
_cell.angle_beta   90.00
_cell.angle_gamma   90.00
#
_symmetry.space_group_name_H-M   'P 1'
#
loop_
_entity.id
_entity.type
_entity.pdbx_description
1 polymer ?
#
loop_
_entity_poly.entity_id
_entity_poly.type
_entity_poly.pdbx_seq_one_letter_code
_entity_poly.pdbx_strand_id
1 'polypeptide(L)'
;QLQFPVDLECRFNRRHSTLLNWFNEHVNGIQIIYQILFGLVMVAISFLILITAHTYALFMIAMIALTTGEATASPAIPALVNDLTPREIKGRYQGFVNSWGSVGRALGPLFGGLIIDWLSYRSLFIIAAVGVFALVAVLIVVWIRTRRRLVRYQ
;
A
#
# COMPACT_ATOMS: atom_id res chain seq x y z
N GLN A 1 -43.37 8.19 -33.81
CA GLN A 1 -42.76 7.72 -32.55
C GLN A 1 -41.68 8.72 -32.18
N LEU A 2 -42.05 9.75 -31.41
CA LEU A 2 -41.18 10.86 -31.03
C LEU A 2 -40.29 10.41 -29.86
N GLN A 3 -39.00 10.19 -30.13
CA GLN A 3 -38.00 9.91 -29.11
C GLN A 3 -37.68 11.22 -28.38
N PHE A 4 -38.26 11.39 -27.19
CA PHE A 4 -37.91 12.48 -26.28
C PHE A 4 -36.43 12.38 -25.84
N PRO A 5 -35.73 13.50 -25.59
CA PRO A 5 -34.30 13.50 -25.38
C PRO A 5 -33.93 12.96 -23.98
N VAL A 6 -33.14 11.89 -23.95
CA VAL A 6 -32.56 11.25 -22.75
C VAL A 6 -31.51 12.16 -22.05
N ASP A 7 -31.20 13.30 -22.67
CA ASP A 7 -30.06 14.15 -22.33
C ASP A 7 -30.32 15.07 -21.11
N LEU A 8 -31.59 15.41 -20.83
CA LEU A 8 -31.93 16.28 -19.69
C LEU A 8 -31.91 15.53 -18.35
N GLU A 9 -32.37 14.28 -18.34
CA GLU A 9 -32.44 13.46 -17.12
C GLU A 9 -31.03 13.07 -16.62
N CYS A 10 -30.09 12.86 -17.55
CA CYS A 10 -28.68 12.61 -17.24
C CYS A 10 -27.96 13.82 -16.62
N ARG A 11 -28.35 15.06 -16.96
CA ARG A 11 -27.75 16.28 -16.37
C ARG A 11 -28.24 16.57 -14.96
N PHE A 12 -29.49 16.24 -14.63
CA PHE A 12 -30.07 16.53 -13.31
C PHE A 12 -29.60 15.52 -12.24
N ASN A 13 -29.50 14.22 -12.59
CA ASN A 13 -29.01 13.19 -11.67
C ASN A 13 -27.48 13.26 -11.39
N ARG A 14 -26.72 13.94 -12.25
CA ARG A 14 -25.26 14.11 -12.10
C ARG A 14 -24.88 15.05 -10.95
N ARG A 15 -25.79 15.92 -10.48
CA ARG A 15 -25.50 16.96 -9.47
C ARG A 15 -25.64 16.48 -8.02
N HIS A 16 -26.49 15.48 -7.76
CA HIS A 16 -26.61 14.86 -6.43
C HIS A 16 -25.64 13.68 -6.23
N SER A 17 -25.31 12.95 -7.30
CA SER A 17 -24.33 11.86 -7.28
C SER A 17 -22.87 12.33 -7.21
N THR A 18 -22.55 13.56 -7.64
CA THR A 18 -21.18 14.08 -7.57
C THR A 18 -20.73 14.42 -6.16
N LEU A 19 -21.61 14.93 -5.29
CA LEU A 19 -21.24 15.21 -3.89
C LEU A 19 -21.08 13.93 -3.07
N LEU A 20 -21.97 12.94 -3.27
CA LEU A 20 -21.87 11.62 -2.64
C LEU A 20 -20.66 10.85 -3.17
N ASN A 21 -20.40 10.86 -4.48
CA ASN A 21 -19.20 10.22 -5.05
C ASN A 21 -17.92 10.93 -4.63
N TRP A 22 -17.89 12.26 -4.61
CA TRP A 22 -16.72 13.00 -4.11
C TRP A 22 -16.45 12.71 -2.63
N PHE A 23 -17.49 12.70 -1.79
CA PHE A 23 -17.35 12.38 -0.37
C PHE A 23 -16.91 10.92 -0.16
N ASN A 24 -17.50 9.99 -0.90
CA ASN A 24 -17.15 8.57 -0.85
C ASN A 24 -15.72 8.34 -1.36
N GLU A 25 -15.30 8.97 -2.46
CA GLU A 25 -13.94 8.91 -2.98
C GLU A 25 -12.91 9.52 -2.01
N HIS A 26 -13.26 10.61 -1.31
CA HIS A 26 -12.39 11.21 -0.29
C HIS A 26 -12.22 10.31 0.95
N VAL A 27 -13.32 9.71 1.42
CA VAL A 27 -13.30 8.80 2.56
C VAL A 27 -12.60 7.47 2.21
N ASN A 28 -12.84 6.92 1.03
CA ASN A 28 -12.23 5.67 0.57
C ASN A 28 -10.71 5.81 0.38
N GLY A 29 -10.23 6.93 -0.18
CA GLY A 29 -8.80 7.20 -0.30
C GLY A 29 -8.07 7.23 1.05
N ILE A 30 -8.72 7.78 2.08
CA ILE A 30 -8.18 7.79 3.46
C ILE A 30 -8.16 6.37 4.04
N GLN A 31 -9.23 5.59 3.84
CA GLN A 31 -9.31 4.21 4.33
C GLN A 31 -8.24 3.29 3.71
N ILE A 32 -7.96 3.42 2.41
CA ILE A 32 -6.93 2.63 1.72
C ILE A 32 -5.53 2.90 2.29
N ILE A 33 -5.21 4.16 2.61
CA ILE A 33 -3.91 4.50 3.22
C ILE A 33 -3.76 3.85 4.61
N TYR A 34 -4.83 3.83 5.41
CA TYR A 34 -4.81 3.15 6.71
C TYR A 34 -4.62 1.64 6.58
N GLN A 35 -5.21 1.00 5.56
CA GLN A 35 -4.98 -0.43 5.27
C GLN A 35 -3.51 -0.72 4.92
N ILE A 36 -2.89 0.13 4.08
CA ILE A 36 -1.48 0.00 3.73
C ILE A 36 -0.59 0.15 4.98
N LEU A 37 -0.83 1.18 5.78
CA LEU A 37 -0.07 1.41 7.02
C LEU A 37 -0.22 0.26 8.02
N PHE A 38 -1.44 -0.25 8.20
CA PHE A 38 -1.70 -1.39 9.07
C PHE A 38 -0.93 -2.64 8.61
N GLY A 39 -0.99 -2.97 7.32
CA GLY A 39 -0.26 -4.11 6.75
C GLY A 39 1.26 -3.98 6.93
N LEU A 40 1.82 -2.79 6.65
CA LEU A 40 3.25 -2.52 6.81
C LEU A 40 3.71 -2.60 8.28
N VAL A 41 2.92 -2.12 9.23
CA VAL A 41 3.22 -2.25 10.67
C VAL A 41 3.21 -3.71 11.09
N MET A 42 2.26 -4.49 10.59
CA MET A 42 2.18 -5.94 10.85
C MET A 42 3.42 -6.67 10.31
N VAL A 43 3.86 -6.33 9.09
CA VAL A 43 5.13 -6.83 8.52
C VAL A 43 6.32 -6.42 9.39
N ALA A 44 6.39 -5.18 9.86
CA ALA A 44 7.48 -4.69 10.71
C ALA A 44 7.57 -5.45 12.04
N ILE A 45 6.42 -5.67 12.69
CA ILE A 45 6.32 -6.46 13.94
C ILE A 45 6.76 -7.91 13.68
N SER A 46 6.37 -8.48 12.54
CA SER A 46 6.77 -9.84 12.17
C SER A 46 8.29 -9.97 12.14
N PHE A 47 9.01 -9.03 11.49
CA PHE A 47 10.48 -9.04 11.49
C PHE A 47 11.10 -8.89 12.89
N LEU A 48 10.48 -8.15 13.82
CA LEU A 48 10.95 -8.11 15.21
C LEU A 48 10.86 -9.48 15.89
N ILE A 49 9.78 -10.22 15.64
CA ILE A 49 9.59 -11.57 16.17
C ILE A 49 10.61 -12.53 15.55
N LEU A 50 10.94 -12.40 14.25
CA LEU A 50 11.96 -13.25 13.60
C LEU A 50 13.35 -13.08 14.21
N ILE A 51 13.70 -11.89 14.71
CA ILE A 51 15.02 -11.65 15.34
C ILE A 51 15.23 -12.49 16.59
N THR A 52 14.16 -12.78 17.35
CA THR A 52 14.19 -13.56 18.60
C THR A 52 13.63 -14.97 18.45
N ALA A 53 13.29 -15.38 17.23
CA ALA A 53 12.72 -16.69 16.95
C ALA A 53 13.77 -17.80 17.09
N HIS A 54 13.92 -18.32 18.32
CA HIS A 54 14.76 -19.49 18.62
C HIS A 54 13.99 -20.83 18.52
N THR A 55 12.67 -20.78 18.39
CA THR A 55 11.80 -21.96 18.29
C THR A 55 11.01 -21.94 16.98
N TYR A 56 10.74 -23.15 16.45
CA TYR A 56 9.94 -23.31 15.23
C TYR A 56 8.54 -22.70 15.36
N ALA A 57 7.92 -22.79 16.55
CA ALA A 57 6.61 -22.21 16.81
C ALA A 57 6.60 -20.68 16.67
N LEU A 58 7.60 -19.98 17.22
CA LEU A 58 7.72 -18.51 17.07
C LEU A 58 7.96 -18.11 15.61
N PHE A 59 8.77 -18.89 14.89
CA PHE A 59 9.00 -18.67 13.47
C PHE A 59 7.69 -18.78 12.65
N MET A 60 6.88 -19.81 12.90
CA MET A 60 5.59 -20.01 12.24
C MET A 60 4.61 -18.87 12.51
N ILE A 61 4.49 -18.42 13.77
CA ILE A 61 3.64 -17.28 14.15
C ILE A 61 4.06 -16.04 13.37
N ALA A 62 5.36 -15.80 13.26
CA ALA A 62 5.88 -14.63 12.58
C ALA A 62 5.68 -14.71 11.05
N MET A 63 5.75 -15.89 10.45
CA MET A 63 5.43 -16.08 9.02
C MET A 63 3.94 -15.87 8.71
N ILE A 64 3.05 -16.32 9.59
CA ILE A 64 1.62 -16.04 9.46
C ILE A 64 1.39 -14.53 9.53
N ALA A 65 1.97 -13.86 10.53
CA ALA A 65 1.83 -12.41 10.68
C ALA A 65 2.39 -11.64 9.48
N LEU A 66 3.54 -12.06 8.95
CA LEU A 66 4.17 -11.49 7.77
C LEU A 66 3.24 -11.61 6.55
N THR A 67 2.72 -12.82 6.32
CA THR A 67 1.84 -13.12 5.18
C THR A 67 0.54 -12.35 5.26
N THR A 68 -0.08 -12.24 6.44
CA THR A 68 -1.29 -11.43 6.63
C THR A 68 -1.04 -9.95 6.38
N GLY A 69 0.10 -9.41 6.83
CA GLY A 69 0.48 -8.03 6.57
C GLY A 69 0.69 -7.75 5.08
N GLU A 70 1.40 -8.63 4.38
CA GLU A 70 1.63 -8.53 2.93
C GLU A 70 0.33 -8.68 2.12
N ALA A 71 -0.50 -9.66 2.46
CA ALA A 71 -1.80 -9.90 1.80
C ALA A 71 -2.76 -8.71 1.93
N THR A 72 -2.64 -7.94 3.02
CA THR A 72 -3.44 -6.72 3.23
C THR A 72 -2.90 -5.55 2.42
N ALA A 73 -1.58 -5.34 2.41
CA ALA A 73 -0.96 -4.19 1.74
C ALA A 73 -0.89 -4.34 0.21
N SER A 74 -0.71 -5.57 -0.29
CA SER A 74 -0.50 -5.85 -1.71
C SER A 74 -1.64 -5.43 -2.65
N PRO A 75 -2.94 -5.62 -2.35
CA PRO A 75 -4.02 -5.12 -3.20
C PRO A 75 -4.32 -3.63 -2.98
N ALA A 76 -3.97 -3.09 -1.81
CA ALA A 76 -4.28 -1.70 -1.46
C ALA A 76 -3.42 -0.69 -2.24
N ILE A 77 -2.16 -1.03 -2.55
CA ILE A 77 -1.26 -0.17 -3.35
C ILE A 77 -1.77 0.05 -4.79
N PRO A 78 -2.06 -0.99 -5.60
CA PRO A 78 -2.57 -0.80 -6.96
C PRO A 78 -3.98 -0.18 -6.94
N ALA A 79 -4.80 -0.44 -5.93
CA ALA A 79 -6.09 0.24 -5.75
C ALA A 79 -5.92 1.76 -5.52
N LEU A 80 -4.98 2.16 -4.66
CA LEU A 80 -4.69 3.58 -4.44
C LEU A 80 -4.23 4.27 -5.73
N VAL A 81 -3.34 3.62 -6.49
CA VAL A 81 -2.85 4.14 -7.77
C VAL A 81 -3.97 4.21 -8.81
N ASN A 82 -4.87 3.23 -8.81
CA ASN A 82 -6.05 3.18 -9.67
C ASN A 82 -6.99 4.37 -9.46
N ASP A 83 -7.11 4.83 -8.23
CA ASP A 83 -8.01 5.91 -7.84
C ASP A 83 -7.38 7.29 -8.05
N LEU A 84 -6.06 7.41 -7.89
CA LEU A 84 -5.33 8.66 -8.09
C LEU A 84 -4.99 8.96 -9.57
N THR A 85 -5.12 7.96 -10.46
CA THR A 85 -4.65 8.10 -11.85
C THR A 85 -5.82 8.37 -12.81
N PRO A 86 -5.72 9.38 -13.69
CA PRO A 86 -6.68 9.62 -14.78
C PRO A 86 -6.81 8.40 -15.69
N ARG A 87 -8.00 8.21 -16.29
CA ARG A 87 -8.32 7.01 -17.09
C ARG A 87 -7.37 6.83 -18.28
N GLU A 88 -6.88 7.93 -18.85
CA GLU A 88 -6.07 7.95 -20.07
C GLU A 88 -4.66 7.36 -19.86
N ILE A 89 -4.11 7.49 -18.65
CA ILE A 89 -2.73 7.09 -18.33
C ILE A 89 -2.64 5.96 -17.29
N LYS A 90 -3.80 5.39 -16.90
CA LYS A 90 -3.94 4.38 -15.86
C LYS A 90 -3.10 3.12 -16.09
N GLY A 91 -3.08 2.62 -17.34
CA GLY A 91 -2.25 1.46 -17.71
C GLY A 91 -0.75 1.70 -17.49
N ARG A 92 -0.28 2.94 -17.71
CA ARG A 92 1.14 3.30 -17.52
C ARG A 92 1.53 3.25 -16.04
N TYR A 93 0.72 3.84 -15.16
CA TYR A 93 1.00 3.83 -13.71
C TYR A 93 0.86 2.44 -13.09
N GLN A 94 -0.13 1.65 -13.51
CA GLN A 94 -0.23 0.25 -13.08
C GLN A 94 0.94 -0.59 -13.58
N GLY A 95 1.40 -0.35 -14.80
CA GLY A 95 2.64 -0.92 -15.32
C GLY A 95 3.83 -0.62 -14.41
N PHE A 96 4.02 0.65 -14.02
CA PHE A 96 5.09 1.03 -13.09
C PHE A 96 5.03 0.30 -11.75
N VAL A 97 3.85 0.22 -11.11
CA VAL A 97 3.67 -0.50 -9.84
C VAL A 97 4.08 -1.97 -9.97
N ASN A 98 3.64 -2.63 -11.04
CA ASN A 98 3.96 -4.04 -11.29
C ASN A 98 5.44 -4.26 -11.63
N SER A 99 6.06 -3.34 -12.39
CA SER A 99 7.48 -3.38 -12.69
C SER A 99 8.32 -3.27 -11.41
N TRP A 100 8.04 -2.30 -10.54
CA TRP A 100 8.74 -2.16 -9.26
C TRP A 100 8.55 -3.37 -8.35
N GLY A 101 7.33 -3.91 -8.29
CA GLY A 101 7.06 -5.15 -7.55
C GLY A 101 7.87 -6.34 -8.08
N SER A 102 8.05 -6.44 -9.40
CA SER A 102 8.82 -7.53 -10.02
C SER A 102 10.32 -7.37 -9.79
N VAL A 103 10.84 -6.13 -9.85
CA VAL A 103 12.23 -5.83 -9.48
C VAL A 103 12.49 -6.23 -8.03
N GLY A 104 11.59 -5.90 -7.11
CA GLY A 104 11.70 -6.31 -5.70
C GLY A 104 11.73 -7.83 -5.52
N ARG A 105 10.85 -8.56 -6.21
CA ARG A 105 10.83 -10.04 -6.17
C ARG A 105 12.08 -10.69 -6.80
N ALA A 106 12.69 -10.06 -7.79
CA ALA A 106 13.92 -10.57 -8.41
C ALA A 106 15.16 -10.28 -7.54
N LEU A 107 15.26 -9.05 -7.03
CA LEU A 107 16.41 -8.61 -6.23
C LEU A 107 16.36 -9.12 -4.79
N GLY A 108 15.18 -9.34 -4.23
CA GLY A 108 14.98 -9.77 -2.84
C GLY A 108 15.76 -11.04 -2.49
N PRO A 109 15.53 -12.18 -3.19
CA PRO A 109 16.26 -13.42 -2.94
C PRO A 109 17.75 -13.30 -3.27
N LEU A 110 18.12 -12.52 -4.29
CA LEU A 110 19.52 -12.31 -4.67
C LEU A 110 20.31 -11.64 -3.54
N PHE A 111 19.84 -10.49 -3.04
CA PHE A 111 20.49 -9.82 -1.92
C PHE A 111 20.28 -10.54 -0.59
N GLY A 112 19.12 -11.18 -0.39
CA GLY A 112 18.85 -11.97 0.79
C GLY A 112 19.82 -13.14 0.96
N GLY A 113 20.06 -13.89 -0.13
CA GLY A 113 21.04 -14.97 -0.16
C GLY A 113 22.46 -14.47 0.11
N LEU A 114 22.89 -13.40 -0.57
CA LEU A 114 24.21 -12.80 -0.33
C LEU A 114 24.38 -12.33 1.14
N ILE A 115 23.36 -11.74 1.76
CA ILE A 115 23.45 -11.33 3.17
C ILE A 115 23.57 -12.55 4.09
N ILE A 116 22.84 -13.62 3.80
CA ILE A 116 22.90 -14.87 4.59
C ILE A 116 24.29 -15.50 4.46
N ASP A 117 24.83 -15.59 3.26
CA ASP A 117 26.12 -16.23 2.97
C ASP A 117 27.30 -15.52 3.65
N TRP A 118 27.28 -14.18 3.71
CA TRP A 118 28.38 -13.38 4.22
C TRP A 118 28.24 -13.00 5.70
N LEU A 119 27.02 -12.83 6.22
CA LEU A 119 26.78 -12.40 7.59
C LEU A 119 26.10 -13.48 8.44
N SER A 120 24.78 -13.60 8.32
CA SER A 120 23.93 -14.58 9.01
C SER A 120 22.44 -14.31 8.74
N TYR A 121 21.59 -15.29 9.04
CA TYR A 121 20.13 -15.11 9.07
C TYR A 121 19.68 -13.99 10.02
N ARG A 122 20.33 -13.86 11.19
CA ARG A 122 19.98 -12.82 12.16
C ARG A 122 20.24 -11.42 11.61
N SER A 123 21.36 -11.22 10.91
CA SER A 123 21.68 -9.95 10.26
C SER A 123 20.68 -9.61 9.15
N LEU A 124 20.24 -10.61 8.37
CA LEU A 124 19.19 -10.42 7.36
C LEU A 124 17.90 -9.88 7.98
N PHE A 125 17.42 -10.48 9.07
CA PHE A 125 16.18 -10.05 9.72
C PHE A 125 16.30 -8.66 10.35
N ILE A 126 17.46 -8.31 10.90
CA ILE A 126 17.70 -6.95 11.43
C ILE A 126 17.67 -5.93 10.29
N ILE A 127 18.35 -6.19 9.17
CA ILE A 127 18.37 -5.29 8.00
C ILE A 127 16.94 -5.11 7.45
N ALA A 128 16.19 -6.21 7.31
CA ALA A 128 14.81 -6.17 6.86
C ALA A 128 13.90 -5.39 7.83
N ALA A 129 14.03 -5.61 9.14
CA ALA A 129 13.29 -4.87 10.16
C ALA A 129 13.56 -3.37 10.04
N VAL A 130 14.84 -2.96 10.05
CA VAL A 130 15.23 -1.55 9.92
C VAL A 130 14.69 -0.94 8.64
N GLY A 131 14.77 -1.66 7.51
CA GLY A 131 14.24 -1.21 6.23
C GLY A 131 12.73 -0.97 6.26
N VAL A 132 11.95 -1.89 6.82
CA VAL A 132 10.49 -1.75 6.91
C VAL A 132 10.10 -0.65 7.89
N PHE A 133 10.75 -0.53 9.06
CA PHE A 133 10.49 0.55 10.01
C PHE A 133 10.82 1.92 9.41
N ALA A 134 11.92 2.04 8.68
CA ALA A 134 12.27 3.27 7.98
C ALA A 134 11.22 3.63 6.92
N LEU A 135 10.74 2.65 6.15
CA LEU A 135 9.67 2.86 5.17
C LEU A 135 8.37 3.34 5.85
N VAL A 136 7.94 2.70 6.94
CA VAL A 136 6.78 3.12 7.73
C VAL A 136 6.93 4.55 8.23
N ALA A 137 8.10 4.91 8.78
CA ALA A 137 8.37 6.25 9.27
C ALA A 137 8.29 7.30 8.15
N VAL A 138 8.88 7.02 6.98
CA VAL A 138 8.81 7.90 5.81
C VAL A 138 7.36 8.09 5.37
N LEU A 139 6.57 7.03 5.28
CA LEU A 139 5.16 7.10 4.88
C LEU A 139 4.33 7.94 5.86
N ILE A 140 4.54 7.77 7.17
CA ILE A 140 3.87 8.57 8.21
C ILE A 140 4.26 10.05 8.07
N VAL A 141 5.54 10.36 7.90
CA VAL A 141 6.02 11.74 7.72
C VAL A 141 5.41 12.38 6.47
N VAL A 142 5.38 11.65 5.35
CA VAL A 142 4.77 12.11 4.11
C VAL A 142 3.27 12.35 4.31
N TRP A 143 2.56 11.42 4.94
CA TRP A 143 1.13 11.56 5.22
C TRP A 143 0.83 12.79 6.09
N ILE A 144 1.57 12.99 7.17
CA ILE A 144 1.43 14.17 8.04
C ILE A 144 1.69 15.46 7.26
N ARG A 145 2.76 15.51 6.44
CA ARG A 145 3.09 16.69 5.63
C ARG A 145 2.00 17.00 4.59
N THR A 146 1.49 15.99 3.91
CA THR A 146 0.41 16.15 2.92
C THR A 146 -0.88 16.63 3.59
N ARG A 147 -1.27 16.03 4.72
CA ARG A 147 -2.46 16.44 5.47
C ARG A 147 -2.36 17.89 5.97
N ARG A 148 -1.19 18.31 6.45
CA ARG A 148 -0.96 19.71 6.87
C ARG A 148 -1.04 20.71 5.72
N ARG A 149 -0.67 20.33 4.50
CA ARG A 149 -0.81 21.20 3.32
C ARG A 149 -2.27 21.40 2.94
N LEU A 150 -3.08 20.34 2.99
CA LEU A 150 -4.51 20.41 2.65
C LEU A 150 -5.31 21.29 3.62
N VAL A 151 -5.01 21.23 4.92
CA VAL A 151 -5.65 22.08 5.94
C VAL A 151 -5.29 23.57 5.78
N ARG A 152 -4.16 23.91 5.15
CA ARG A 152 -3.74 25.31 4.95
C ARG A 152 -4.39 25.98 3.73
N TYR A 153 -5.07 25.22 2.87
CA TYR A 153 -5.76 25.74 1.68
C TYR A 153 -7.28 25.86 1.86
N GLN A 154 -7.83 25.40 2.99
CA GLN A 154 -9.19 25.72 3.45
C GLN A 154 -9.15 26.94 4.36
#